data_AF-A0A9P0DEB5-F1
#
_entry.id   AF-A0A9P0DEB5-F1
#
_cell.length_a   1.000
_cell.length_b   1.000
_cell.length_c   1.000
_cell.angle_alpha   90.00
_cell.angle_beta   90.00
_cell.angle_gamma   90.00
#
_symmetry.space_group_name_H-M   'P 1'
#
loop_
_entity.id
_entity.type
_entity.pdbx_description
1 polymer ?
#
loop_
_entity_poly.entity_id
_entity_poly.type
_entity_poly.pdbx_seq_one_letter_code
_entity_poly.pdbx_strand_id
1 'polypeptide(L)'
;MSALKCILSEKGKELLIYIYIYKYRFHKELTGGIKRWVCSVSGNKKCTTHLKTEGKTNIIAVVDNHNHPPLDEIFFNRNEVSNSLKRKASEDLSEIPLKFIHRELRKGDVETLTNCDVKCIRNNIYHSRRSFLPKLPTTQREVHNVLNSYPVMTNRGETFLLILFSV
;
A
#
# COMPACT_ATOMS: atom_id res chain seq x y z
N MET A 1 22.05 19.17 -6.54
CA MET A 1 22.07 17.69 -6.46
C MET A 1 20.69 17.18 -6.85
N SER A 2 20.59 16.39 -7.90
CA SER A 2 19.32 15.80 -8.35
C SER A 2 18.93 14.64 -7.44
N ALA A 3 18.00 14.87 -6.50
CA ALA A 3 17.57 13.84 -5.57
C ALA A 3 16.56 12.89 -6.21
N LEU A 4 16.93 11.61 -6.32
CA LEU A 4 16.03 10.50 -6.66
C LEU A 4 15.70 9.70 -5.40
N LYS A 5 14.42 9.41 -5.18
CA LYS A 5 13.95 8.50 -4.12
C LYS A 5 13.15 7.36 -4.74
N CYS A 6 13.52 6.11 -4.43
CA CYS A 6 12.70 4.94 -4.75
C CYS A 6 11.63 4.77 -3.66
N ILE A 7 10.36 4.65 -4.05
CA ILE A 7 9.27 4.34 -3.13
C ILE A 7 8.38 3.23 -3.69
N LEU A 8 7.52 2.67 -2.84
CA LEU A 8 6.48 1.74 -3.26
C LEU A 8 5.17 2.50 -3.58
N SER A 9 4.49 2.08 -4.63
CA SER A 9 3.12 2.50 -4.91
C SER A 9 2.15 1.89 -3.90
N GLU A 10 0.90 2.37 -3.89
CA GLU A 10 -0.14 1.83 -3.03
C GLU A 10 -0.34 0.32 -3.21
N LYS A 11 -0.08 -0.20 -4.41
CA LYS A 11 -0.17 -1.61 -4.82
C LYS A 11 1.18 -2.36 -4.72
N GLY A 12 2.20 -1.80 -4.07
CA GLY A 12 3.50 -2.46 -3.86
C GLY A 12 4.46 -2.45 -5.06
N LYS A 13 4.12 -1.81 -6.18
CA LYS A 13 5.04 -1.64 -7.33
C LYS A 13 6.03 -0.50 -7.09
N GLU A 14 7.29 -0.66 -7.50
CA GLU A 14 8.31 0.38 -7.38
C GLU A 14 7.97 1.62 -8.23
N LEU A 15 8.20 2.80 -7.65
CA LEU A 15 8.11 4.10 -8.28
C LEU A 15 9.38 4.89 -8.02
N LEU A 16 9.75 5.73 -8.99
CA LEU A 16 10.80 6.72 -8.81
C LEU A 16 10.18 8.10 -8.56
N ILE A 17 10.74 8.82 -7.60
CA ILE A 17 10.44 10.24 -7.36
C ILE A 17 11.68 11.04 -7.76
N TYR A 18 11.47 12.03 -8.63
CA TYR A 18 12.49 12.98 -9.06
C TYR A 18 12.17 14.37 -8.52
N ILE A 19 13.16 15.05 -7.92
CA ILE A 19 13.05 16.41 -7.32
C ILE A 19 11.95 16.50 -6.23
N TYR A 20 11.47 15.37 -5.71
CA TYR A 20 10.37 15.32 -4.73
C TYR A 20 9.02 15.87 -5.18
N ILE A 21 8.81 16.06 -6.49
CA ILE A 21 7.57 16.68 -7.02
C ILE A 21 6.82 15.82 -8.04
N TYR A 22 7.49 14.89 -8.70
CA TYR A 22 6.88 14.06 -9.75
C TYR A 22 7.14 12.58 -9.53
N LYS A 23 6.09 11.76 -9.73
CA LYS A 23 6.17 10.29 -9.67
C LYS A 23 6.34 9.71 -11.06
N TYR A 24 7.25 8.75 -11.16
CA TYR A 24 7.53 8.01 -12.37
C TYR A 24 7.29 6.52 -12.12
N ARG A 25 6.64 5.89 -13.09
CA ARG A 25 6.40 4.45 -13.09
C ARG A 25 7.36 3.77 -14.06
N PHE A 26 7.79 2.57 -13.71
CA PHE A 26 8.56 1.75 -14.63
C PHE A 26 7.75 1.51 -15.90
N HIS A 27 8.37 1.71 -17.05
CA HIS A 27 7.74 1.44 -18.34
C HIS A 27 8.35 0.22 -19.00
N LYS A 28 9.66 0.26 -19.28
CA LYS A 28 10.40 -0.84 -19.89
C LYS A 28 11.90 -0.70 -19.71
N GLU A 29 12.61 -1.79 -19.94
CA GLU A 29 14.06 -1.82 -20.09
C GLU A 29 14.44 -1.60 -21.57
N LEU A 30 15.53 -0.88 -21.80
CA LEU A 30 16.14 -0.62 -23.10
C LEU A 30 17.43 -1.43 -23.24
N THR A 31 18.02 -1.42 -24.43
CA THR A 31 19.34 -2.02 -24.66
C THR A 31 20.39 -1.45 -23.71
N GLY A 32 21.30 -2.30 -23.23
CA GLY A 32 22.36 -1.91 -22.30
C GLY A 32 21.91 -1.77 -20.83
N GLY A 33 20.79 -2.38 -20.42
CA GLY A 33 20.35 -2.37 -19.02
C GLY A 33 19.74 -1.04 -18.55
N ILE A 34 19.43 -0.14 -19.49
CA ILE A 34 18.89 1.19 -19.20
C ILE A 34 17.39 1.07 -18.94
N LYS A 35 16.93 1.52 -17.78
CA LYS A 35 15.51 1.51 -17.43
C LYS A 35 14.85 2.82 -17.85
N ARG A 36 13.74 2.72 -18.57
CA ARG A 36 12.89 3.86 -18.92
C ARG A 36 11.71 3.94 -17.97
N TRP A 37 11.53 5.12 -17.39
CA TRP A 37 10.43 5.44 -16.50
C TRP A 37 9.63 6.60 -17.09
N VAL A 38 8.31 6.50 -17.02
CA VAL A 38 7.39 7.52 -17.55
C VAL A 38 6.64 8.17 -16.41
N CYS A 39 6.21 9.41 -16.59
CA CYS A 39 5.37 10.07 -15.60
C CYS A 39 4.14 9.20 -15.26
N SER A 40 3.78 9.13 -13.97
CA SER A 40 2.68 8.29 -13.47
C SER A 40 1.32 8.67 -14.08
N VAL A 41 1.13 9.94 -14.45
CA VAL A 41 -0.10 10.44 -15.09
C VAL A 41 -0.03 10.46 -16.62
N SER A 42 1.01 9.86 -17.23
CA SER A 42 1.16 9.76 -18.69
C SER A 42 -0.08 9.18 -19.39
N GLY A 43 -0.77 8.21 -18.80
CA GLY A 43 -2.03 7.67 -19.34
C GLY A 43 -3.19 8.66 -19.23
N ASN A 44 -3.45 9.17 -18.01
CA ASN A 44 -4.65 9.96 -17.72
C ASN A 44 -4.56 11.40 -18.24
N LYS A 45 -3.37 12.01 -18.17
CA LYS A 45 -3.11 13.41 -18.55
C LYS A 45 -2.28 13.54 -19.83
N LYS A 46 -2.00 12.44 -20.53
CA LYS A 46 -1.17 12.42 -21.76
C LYS A 46 0.21 13.07 -21.58
N CYS A 47 0.77 13.03 -20.37
CA CYS A 47 2.10 13.56 -20.09
C CYS A 47 3.17 12.72 -20.78
N THR A 48 4.07 13.37 -21.52
CA THR A 48 5.13 12.73 -22.33
C THR A 48 6.50 12.70 -21.63
N THR A 49 6.60 13.31 -20.44
CA THR A 49 7.79 13.31 -19.60
C THR A 49 8.24 11.89 -19.26
N HIS A 50 9.53 11.66 -19.42
CA HIS A 50 10.17 10.39 -19.08
C HIS A 50 11.60 10.62 -18.62
N LEU A 51 12.08 9.70 -17.79
CA LEU A 51 13.46 9.65 -17.33
C LEU A 51 14.07 8.28 -17.67
N LYS A 52 15.38 8.25 -17.85
CA LYS A 52 16.16 7.03 -18.07
C LYS A 52 17.19 6.89 -16.97
N THR A 53 17.28 5.70 -16.39
CA THR A 53 18.26 5.38 -15.35
C THR A 53 19.14 4.21 -15.74
N GLU A 54 20.40 4.26 -15.33
CA GLU A 54 21.29 3.11 -15.24
C GLU A 54 21.21 2.57 -13.81
N GLY A 55 20.88 1.29 -13.66
CA GLY A 55 20.62 0.75 -12.32
C GLY A 55 19.47 1.47 -11.60
N LYS A 56 19.60 1.65 -10.28
CA LYS A 56 18.51 2.16 -9.42
C LYS A 56 18.45 3.69 -9.32
N THR A 57 19.58 4.38 -9.37
CA THR A 57 19.65 5.81 -9.00
C THR A 57 20.46 6.68 -9.95
N ASN A 58 21.17 6.10 -10.93
CA ASN A 58 21.98 6.89 -11.86
C ASN A 58 21.11 7.41 -13.00
N ILE A 59 20.92 8.73 -13.12
CA ILE A 59 20.12 9.33 -14.21
C ILE A 59 21.02 9.54 -15.43
N ILE A 60 20.62 8.95 -16.56
CA ILE A 60 21.32 9.16 -17.83
C ILE A 60 20.65 10.26 -18.66
N ALA A 61 19.32 10.35 -18.60
CA ALA A 61 18.57 11.34 -19.36
C ALA A 61 17.22 11.67 -18.72
N VAL A 62 16.80 12.94 -18.85
CA VAL A 62 15.49 13.42 -18.43
C VAL A 62 14.88 14.25 -19.56
N VAL A 63 13.62 13.98 -19.88
CA VAL A 63 12.79 14.83 -20.73
C VAL A 63 11.71 15.43 -19.84
N ASP A 64 11.89 16.69 -19.44
CA ASP A 64 11.11 17.34 -18.36
C ASP A 64 10.06 18.32 -18.88
N ASN A 65 9.08 17.82 -19.63
CA ASN A 65 8.00 18.62 -20.23
C ASN A 65 6.64 18.22 -19.64
N HIS A 66 6.45 18.47 -18.34
CA HIS A 66 5.20 18.18 -17.66
C HIS A 66 4.08 19.12 -18.12
N ASN A 67 2.92 18.55 -18.43
CA ASN A 67 1.69 19.27 -18.79
C ASN A 67 0.67 19.29 -17.63
N HIS A 68 1.15 19.09 -16.40
CA HIS A 68 0.33 19.03 -15.20
C HIS A 68 1.12 19.58 -14.01
N PRO A 69 0.43 20.07 -12.97
CA PRO A 69 1.11 20.58 -11.78
C PRO A 69 1.92 19.48 -11.06
N PRO A 70 2.96 19.88 -10.32
CA PRO A 70 3.60 19.06 -9.28
C PRO A 70 2.60 18.36 -8.36
N LEU A 71 3.04 17.26 -7.76
CA LEU A 71 2.32 16.65 -6.65
C LEU A 71 2.50 17.48 -5.39
N ASP A 72 1.44 17.58 -4.61
CA ASP A 72 1.42 18.25 -3.31
C ASP A 72 2.29 17.51 -2.28
N GLU A 73 2.99 18.26 -1.44
CA GLU A 73 3.81 17.73 -0.33
C GLU A 73 2.94 16.91 0.64
N ILE A 74 1.71 17.37 0.90
CA ILE A 74 0.71 16.66 1.70
C ILE A 74 0.48 15.25 1.16
N PHE A 75 0.42 15.11 -0.18
CA PHE A 75 0.21 13.83 -0.83
C PHE A 75 1.40 12.88 -0.66
N PHE A 76 2.63 13.41 -0.66
CA PHE A 76 3.83 12.59 -0.39
C PHE A 76 3.86 12.12 1.05
N ASN A 77 3.68 13.02 2.01
CA ASN A 77 3.68 12.67 3.43
C ASN A 77 2.62 11.60 3.72
N ARG A 78 1.38 11.80 3.25
CA ARG A 78 0.31 10.80 3.39
C ARG A 78 0.68 9.43 2.82
N ASN A 79 1.29 9.40 1.63
CA ASN A 79 1.64 8.14 0.97
C ASN A 79 2.78 7.42 1.70
N GLU A 80 3.76 8.16 2.22
CA GLU A 80 4.86 7.63 3.03
C GLU A 80 4.33 7.00 4.34
N VAL A 81 3.51 7.74 5.08
CA VAL A 81 2.84 7.25 6.29
C VAL A 81 1.96 6.04 5.99
N SER A 82 1.13 6.11 4.94
CA SER A 82 0.24 5.00 4.57
C SER A 82 1.00 3.71 4.25
N ASN A 83 2.11 3.80 3.50
CA ASN A 83 2.92 2.64 3.15
C ASN A 83 3.65 2.05 4.37
N SER A 84 4.22 2.90 5.22
CA SER A 84 4.84 2.48 6.48
C SER A 84 3.85 1.71 7.36
N LEU A 85 2.63 2.23 7.50
CA LEU A 85 1.59 1.64 8.33
C LEU A 85 0.99 0.36 7.74
N LYS A 86 0.77 0.29 6.42
CA LYS A 86 0.28 -0.94 5.76
C LYS A 86 1.23 -2.11 6.02
N ARG A 87 2.55 -1.90 5.91
CA ARG A 87 3.54 -2.94 6.18
C ARG A 87 3.40 -3.48 7.62
N LYS A 88 3.44 -2.58 8.61
CA LYS A 88 3.30 -2.95 10.04
C LYS A 88 1.97 -3.64 10.35
N ALA A 89 0.87 -3.12 9.80
CA ALA A 89 -0.46 -3.66 10.05
C ALA A 89 -0.73 -5.01 9.37
N SER A 90 0.05 -5.37 8.35
CA SER A 90 0.04 -6.69 7.74
C SER A 90 0.90 -7.71 8.52
N GLU A 91 1.89 -7.26 9.30
CA GLU A 91 2.70 -8.11 10.19
C GLU A 91 1.92 -8.54 11.44
N ASP A 92 1.09 -7.66 12.00
CA ASP A 92 0.19 -7.99 13.11
C ASP A 92 -1.27 -7.65 12.72
N LEU A 93 -2.03 -8.70 12.37
CA LEU A 93 -3.43 -8.60 11.98
C LEU A 93 -4.37 -8.39 13.19
N SER A 94 -3.91 -8.74 14.39
CA SER A 94 -4.71 -8.74 15.62
C SER A 94 -4.79 -7.36 16.26
N GLU A 95 -3.73 -6.55 16.14
CA GLU A 95 -3.72 -5.19 16.68
C GLU A 95 -4.66 -4.26 15.89
N ILE A 96 -5.30 -3.31 16.57
CA ILE A 96 -6.29 -2.41 15.97
C ILE A 96 -5.61 -1.35 15.08
N PRO A 97 -6.08 -1.08 13.84
CA PRO A 97 -5.47 -0.11 12.91
C PRO A 97 -5.24 1.28 13.51
N LEU A 98 -6.14 1.74 14.40
CA LEU A 98 -6.03 3.04 15.04
C LEU A 98 -4.80 3.15 15.96
N LYS A 99 -4.37 2.06 16.59
CA LYS A 99 -3.16 2.05 17.42
C LYS A 99 -1.90 2.28 16.58
N PHE A 100 -1.81 1.65 15.42
CA PHE A 100 -0.74 1.89 14.46
C PHE A 100 -0.69 3.35 14.03
N ILE A 101 -1.84 3.90 13.63
CA ILE A 101 -1.96 5.30 13.20
C ILE A 101 -1.50 6.23 14.35
N HIS A 102 -2.04 6.07 15.55
CA HIS A 102 -1.65 6.91 16.69
C HIS A 102 -0.16 6.82 17.01
N ARG A 103 0.45 5.62 16.94
CA ARG A 103 1.89 5.44 17.17
C ARG A 103 2.72 6.15 16.12
N GLU A 104 2.29 6.13 14.86
CA GLU A 104 3.03 6.77 13.77
C GLU A 104 2.89 8.29 13.79
N LEU A 105 1.68 8.81 14.06
CA LEU A 105 1.48 10.26 14.22
C LEU A 105 2.30 10.83 15.38
N ARG A 106 2.63 10.05 16.41
CA ARG A 106 3.52 10.52 17.49
C ARG A 106 4.98 10.70 17.07
N LYS A 107 5.41 10.14 15.93
CA LYS A 107 6.82 10.17 15.50
C LYS A 107 7.23 11.44 14.75
N GLY A 108 6.27 12.26 14.34
CA GLY A 108 6.53 13.54 13.66
C GLY A 108 5.67 13.76 12.42
N ASP A 109 5.85 14.96 11.86
CA ASP A 109 5.21 15.55 10.68
C ASP A 109 3.71 15.24 10.50
N VAL A 110 2.93 15.70 11.48
CA VAL A 110 1.47 15.54 11.52
C VAL A 110 0.75 16.77 10.99
N GLU A 111 1.41 17.94 10.97
CA GLU A 111 0.77 19.22 10.64
C GLU A 111 0.19 19.24 9.22
N THR A 112 0.81 18.50 8.29
CA THR A 112 0.34 18.44 6.90
C THR A 112 -0.83 17.47 6.69
N LEU A 113 -1.19 16.63 7.67
CA LEU A 113 -2.22 15.59 7.49
C LEU A 113 -3.58 16.05 8.01
N THR A 114 -4.60 15.95 7.15
CA THR A 114 -5.98 16.27 7.53
C THR A 114 -6.71 15.04 8.12
N ASN A 115 -7.87 15.27 8.75
CA ASN A 115 -8.76 14.19 9.19
C ASN A 115 -9.20 13.27 8.02
N CYS A 116 -9.37 13.83 6.83
CA CYS A 116 -9.66 13.06 5.61
C CYS A 116 -8.49 12.12 5.27
N ASP A 117 -7.25 12.57 5.41
CA ASP A 117 -6.07 11.76 5.14
C ASP A 117 -5.93 10.63 6.15
N VAL A 118 -6.19 10.88 7.43
CA VAL A 118 -6.22 9.83 8.47
C VAL A 118 -7.29 8.78 8.15
N LYS A 119 -8.47 9.20 7.67
CA LYS A 119 -9.51 8.27 7.21
C LYS A 119 -9.05 7.45 6.00
N CYS A 120 -8.41 8.06 5.01
CA CYS A 120 -7.84 7.36 3.85
C CYS A 120 -6.77 6.35 4.26
N ILE A 121 -5.83 6.73 5.14
CA ILE A 121 -4.80 5.85 5.67
C ILE A 121 -5.42 4.63 6.35
N ARG A 122 -6.44 4.84 7.20
CA ARG A 122 -7.17 3.76 7.87
C ARG A 122 -7.81 2.79 6.89
N ASN A 123 -8.49 3.31 5.85
CA ASN A 123 -9.09 2.47 4.81
C ASN A 123 -8.04 1.64 4.07
N ASN A 124 -6.90 2.26 3.72
CA ASN A 124 -5.79 1.58 3.07
C ASN A 124 -5.22 0.43 3.91
N ILE A 125 -5.15 0.58 5.24
CA ILE A 125 -4.77 -0.51 6.16
C ILE A 125 -5.77 -1.65 6.09
N TYR A 126 -7.08 -1.36 6.18
CA TYR A 126 -8.12 -2.40 6.09
C TYR A 126 -8.08 -3.15 4.74
N HIS A 127 -7.91 -2.42 3.64
CA HIS A 127 -7.77 -3.03 2.31
C HIS A 127 -6.54 -3.93 2.22
N SER A 128 -5.41 -3.51 2.79
CA SER A 128 -4.19 -4.33 2.87
C SER A 128 -4.43 -5.60 3.69
N ARG A 129 -5.06 -5.50 4.86
CA ARG A 129 -5.36 -6.67 5.70
C ARG A 129 -6.31 -7.66 5.04
N ARG A 130 -7.26 -7.17 4.24
CA ARG A 130 -8.24 -8.02 3.54
C ARG A 130 -7.60 -9.02 2.59
N SER A 131 -6.37 -8.81 2.10
CA SER A 131 -5.66 -9.81 1.29
C SER A 131 -5.09 -10.98 2.12
N PHE A 132 -4.96 -10.81 3.44
CA PHE A 132 -4.43 -11.85 4.35
C PHE A 132 -5.54 -12.59 5.13
N LEU A 133 -6.69 -11.93 5.33
CA LEU A 133 -7.81 -12.53 6.06
C LEU A 133 -8.61 -13.50 5.15
N PRO A 134 -9.12 -14.61 5.71
CA PRO A 134 -9.97 -15.53 4.97
C PRO A 134 -11.25 -14.81 4.51
N LYS A 135 -11.79 -15.22 3.37
CA LYS A 135 -13.08 -14.72 2.89
C LYS A 135 -14.17 -15.13 3.89
N LEU A 136 -15.03 -14.18 4.23
CA LEU A 136 -16.18 -14.47 5.07
C LEU A 136 -17.09 -15.46 4.32
N PRO A 137 -17.48 -16.58 4.95
CA PRO A 137 -18.44 -17.51 4.35
C PRO A 137 -19.76 -16.77 4.08
N THR A 138 -20.34 -17.04 2.92
CA THR A 138 -21.54 -16.35 2.44
C THR A 138 -22.81 -17.16 2.62
N THR A 139 -22.67 -18.48 2.76
CA THR A 139 -23.77 -19.40 2.98
C THR A 139 -23.63 -20.12 4.30
N GLN A 140 -24.76 -20.53 4.89
CA GLN A 140 -24.78 -21.35 6.10
C GLN A 140 -23.97 -22.65 5.92
N ARG A 141 -24.02 -23.26 4.74
CA ARG A 141 -23.24 -24.46 4.41
C ARG A 141 -21.73 -24.19 4.44
N GLU A 142 -21.27 -23.08 3.87
CA GLU A 142 -19.86 -22.68 3.95
C GLU A 142 -19.43 -22.42 5.40
N VAL A 143 -20.27 -21.78 6.21
CA VAL A 143 -20.01 -21.57 7.64
C VAL A 143 -19.78 -22.91 8.32
N HIS A 144 -20.68 -23.87 8.16
CA HIS A 144 -20.55 -25.21 8.77
C HIS A 144 -19.30 -25.95 8.29
N ASN A 145 -18.99 -25.89 6.99
CA ASN A 145 -17.78 -26.51 6.44
C ASN A 145 -16.51 -25.93 7.05
N VAL A 146 -16.45 -24.59 7.22
CA VAL A 146 -15.32 -23.92 7.87
C VAL A 146 -15.26 -24.28 9.35
N LEU A 147 -16.38 -24.25 10.06
CA LEU A 147 -16.42 -24.58 11.49
C LEU A 147 -15.97 -26.02 11.77
N ASN A 148 -16.35 -26.97 10.91
CA ASN A 148 -15.94 -28.38 11.02
C ASN A 148 -14.44 -28.60 10.74
N SER A 149 -13.77 -27.70 10.01
CA SER A 149 -12.34 -27.85 9.70
C SER A 149 -11.43 -27.30 10.81
N TYR A 150 -11.95 -26.50 11.73
CA TYR A 150 -11.20 -25.97 12.87
C TYR A 150 -11.49 -26.76 14.15
N PRO A 151 -10.48 -27.14 14.93
CA PRO A 151 -10.68 -27.69 16.26
C PRO A 151 -11.08 -26.56 17.22
N VAL A 152 -12.37 -26.23 17.26
CA VAL A 152 -12.90 -25.19 18.15
C VAL A 152 -13.15 -25.80 19.53
N MET A 153 -12.18 -25.66 20.43
CA MET A 153 -12.22 -26.19 21.79
C MET A 153 -12.39 -25.08 22.81
N THR A 154 -13.05 -25.39 23.93
CA THR A 154 -13.09 -24.53 25.11
C THR A 154 -11.74 -24.55 25.83
N ASN A 155 -11.54 -23.63 26.78
CA ASN A 155 -10.41 -23.66 27.70
C ASN A 155 -10.38 -24.91 28.61
N ARG A 156 -11.44 -25.72 28.61
CA ARG A 156 -11.54 -27.00 29.33
C ARG A 156 -11.31 -28.21 28.42
N GLY A 157 -11.04 -28.01 27.13
CA GLY A 157 -10.84 -29.09 26.17
C GLY A 157 -12.13 -29.77 25.69
N GLU A 158 -13.27 -29.10 25.83
CA GLU A 158 -14.56 -29.58 25.30
C GLU A 158 -14.82 -28.95 23.93
N THR A 159 -15.57 -29.64 23.06
CA THR A 159 -16.01 -29.05 21.79
C THR A 159 -16.91 -27.85 22.05
N PHE A 160 -16.54 -26.68 21.52
CA PHE A 160 -17.30 -25.44 21.73
C PHE A 160 -18.64 -25.44 20.96
N LEU A 161 -18.70 -26.15 19.85
CA LEU A 161 -19.89 -26.25 19.01
C LEU A 161 -20.81 -27.37 19.50
N LEU A 162 -22.07 -27.02 19.78
CA LEU A 162 -23.14 -28.00 19.99
C LEU A 162 -23.52 -28.61 18.63
N ILE A 163 -22.91 -29.74 18.28
CA ILE A 163 -23.37 -30.53 17.13
C ILE A 163 -24.62 -31.28 17.58
N LEU A 164 -25.79 -30.72 17.31
CA LEU A 164 -27.07 -31.42 17.44
C LEU A 164 -27.12 -32.49 16.35
N PHE A 165 -26.74 -33.72 16.67
CA PHE A 165 -27.04 -34.86 15.82
C PHE A 165 -28.56 -35.06 15.87
N SER A 166 -29.25 -34.75 14.77
CA SER A 166 -30.63 -35.18 14.56
C SER A 166 -30.63 -36.71 14.50
N VAL A 167 -31.29 -37.34 15.48
CA VAL A 167 -31.66 -38.76 15.48
C VAL A 167 -32.72 -39.01 14.43
#